data_AF-A0AAU6CZU6-F1
#
_entry.id   AF-A0AAU6CZU6-F1
#
_cell.length_a   1.000
_cell.length_b   1.000
_cell.length_c   1.000
_cell.angle_alpha   90.00
_cell.angle_beta   90.00
_cell.angle_gamma   90.00
#
_symmetry.space_group_name_H-M   'P 1'
#
loop_
_entity.id
_entity.type
_entity.pdbx_description
1 polymer ?
#
loop_
_entity_poly.entity_id
_entity_poly.type
_entity_poly.pdbx_seq_one_letter_code
_entity_poly.pdbx_strand_id
1 'polypeptide(L)'
;MDARDDDTVTGNDQLPPYLRIADVLRGEITDGVFRVGERIPSQAELEERFQVSRPTVQRALQELRKGGYIDNQRGRAAEVLDWDAQNAVLPAAGEPERAFEALTTYVSAAFEEPEVTIDAYSLTSETLGGALASPLQSVMTGELNPTAIRVRLLLPSQDVTLALPRLVEDFTDDRPLRRLRQLARAHSIALRSSFTRLTDVRPDIVNSIEFRTVPVTPLQKIYILNGRVSLWGYYKVVQRPLTFSDGWQGDIYDTLGVNSTLYMSRSDPANPATNDARFVAESQEWFDALWDTIAEPVTIFE
;
A
#
# COMPACT_ATOMS: atom_id res chain seq x y z
N MET A 1 -17.57 47.14 -9.03
CA MET A 1 -18.76 46.26 -9.03
C MET A 1 -19.14 46.08 -10.49
N ASP A 2 -19.10 44.91 -11.09
CA ASP A 2 -19.18 43.58 -10.51
C ASP A 2 -18.50 42.52 -11.39
N ALA A 3 -18.11 41.44 -10.69
CA ALA A 3 -17.81 40.07 -11.08
C ALA A 3 -17.41 39.73 -12.54
N ARG A 4 -16.17 39.25 -12.69
CA ARG A 4 -15.75 38.34 -13.77
C ARG A 4 -15.98 36.90 -13.29
N ASP A 5 -16.64 36.12 -14.14
CA ASP A 5 -16.80 34.67 -14.01
C ASP A 5 -15.44 33.95 -13.94
N ASP A 6 -15.39 32.98 -13.04
CA ASP A 6 -14.29 32.07 -12.74
C ASP A 6 -14.52 30.77 -13.53
N ASP A 7 -13.87 30.64 -14.70
CA ASP A 7 -13.83 29.42 -15.49
C ASP A 7 -12.75 28.48 -14.94
N THR A 8 -13.18 27.48 -14.15
CA THR A 8 -12.34 26.36 -13.73
C THR A 8 -12.04 25.44 -14.92
N VAL A 9 -10.84 25.55 -15.49
CA VAL A 9 -10.32 24.61 -16.49
C VAL A 9 -9.83 23.33 -15.79
N THR A 10 -10.61 22.25 -15.87
CA THR A 10 -10.22 20.90 -15.42
C THR A 10 -9.08 20.37 -16.30
N GLY A 11 -7.97 19.92 -15.70
CA GLY A 11 -6.71 19.49 -16.35
C GLY A 11 -6.77 18.26 -17.28
N ASN A 12 -7.93 17.92 -17.85
CA ASN A 12 -8.10 16.79 -18.77
C ASN A 12 -8.17 17.21 -20.25
N ASP A 13 -8.11 18.51 -20.56
CA ASP A 13 -8.27 19.04 -21.93
C ASP A 13 -6.96 19.15 -22.75
N GLN A 14 -5.80 18.81 -22.16
CA GLN A 14 -4.51 18.85 -22.86
C GLN A 14 -4.05 17.50 -23.45
N LEU A 15 -4.78 16.41 -23.21
CA LEU A 15 -4.42 15.10 -23.75
C LEU A 15 -4.89 14.94 -25.20
N PRO A 16 -4.04 14.39 -26.10
CA PRO A 16 -4.46 13.99 -27.44
C PRO A 16 -5.77 13.18 -27.41
N PRO A 17 -6.72 13.43 -28.34
CA PRO A 17 -8.06 12.82 -28.30
C PRO A 17 -8.06 11.28 -28.19
N TYR A 18 -7.10 10.60 -28.81
CA TYR A 18 -6.99 9.14 -28.74
C TYR A 18 -6.56 8.63 -27.35
N LEU A 19 -5.78 9.40 -26.59
CA LEU A 19 -5.38 9.02 -25.23
C LEU A 19 -6.55 9.18 -24.26
N ARG A 20 -7.34 10.24 -24.41
CA ARG A 20 -8.57 10.43 -23.61
C ARG A 20 -9.55 9.27 -23.80
N ILE A 21 -9.73 8.83 -25.05
CA ILE A 21 -10.59 7.68 -25.36
C ILE A 21 -10.01 6.39 -24.78
N ALA A 22 -8.69 6.19 -24.89
CA ALA A 22 -8.02 5.03 -24.30
C ALA A 22 -8.16 5.00 -22.77
N ASP A 23 -8.07 6.15 -22.10
CA ASP A 23 -8.19 6.25 -20.64
C ASP A 23 -9.62 5.99 -20.18
N VAL A 24 -10.63 6.52 -20.89
CA VAL A 24 -12.06 6.23 -20.59
C VAL A 24 -12.35 4.74 -20.75
N LEU A 25 -11.94 4.13 -21.87
CA LEU A 25 -12.15 2.70 -22.11
C LEU A 25 -11.37 1.82 -21.13
N ARG A 26 -10.17 2.26 -20.71
CA ARG A 26 -9.40 1.58 -19.67
C ARG A 26 -10.14 1.61 -18.32
N GLY A 27 -10.65 2.77 -17.94
CA GLY A 27 -11.50 2.94 -16.74
C GLY A 27 -12.70 1.98 -16.76
N GLU A 28 -13.38 1.87 -17.91
CA GLU A 28 -14.52 0.97 -18.07
C GLU A 28 -14.13 -0.51 -17.96
N ILE A 29 -12.95 -0.89 -18.42
CA ILE A 29 -12.43 -2.25 -18.25
C ILE A 29 -12.06 -2.50 -16.78
N THR A 30 -11.38 -1.57 -16.12
CA THR A 30 -10.96 -1.71 -14.70
C THR A 30 -12.13 -1.66 -13.73
N ASP A 31 -13.17 -0.88 -14.03
CA ASP A 31 -14.39 -0.75 -13.23
C ASP A 31 -15.37 -1.92 -13.48
N GLY A 32 -15.00 -2.87 -14.35
CA GLY A 32 -15.77 -4.07 -14.65
C GLY A 32 -17.00 -3.85 -15.52
N VAL A 33 -17.09 -2.69 -16.20
CA VAL A 33 -18.13 -2.39 -17.20
C VAL A 33 -17.96 -3.30 -18.42
N PHE A 34 -16.72 -3.55 -18.83
CA PHE A 34 -16.38 -4.63 -19.76
C PHE A 34 -15.61 -5.71 -19.03
N ARG A 35 -16.13 -6.94 -19.01
CA ARG A 35 -15.50 -8.06 -18.30
C ARG A 35 -14.41 -8.72 -19.14
N VAL A 36 -13.48 -9.41 -18.47
CA VAL A 36 -12.50 -10.28 -19.14
C VAL A 36 -13.21 -11.26 -20.08
N GLY A 37 -12.74 -11.35 -21.32
CA GLY A 37 -13.35 -12.15 -22.39
C GLY A 37 -14.53 -11.48 -23.10
N GLU A 38 -14.97 -10.30 -22.64
CA GLU A 38 -16.01 -9.53 -23.30
C GLU A 38 -15.45 -8.75 -24.49
N ARG A 39 -16.30 -8.53 -25.49
CA ARG A 39 -15.94 -7.73 -26.66
C ARG A 39 -16.17 -6.26 -26.37
N ILE A 40 -15.16 -5.45 -26.64
CA ILE A 40 -15.36 -4.00 -26.66
C ILE A 40 -16.19 -3.60 -27.89
N PRO A 41 -16.88 -2.45 -27.84
CA PRO A 41 -17.60 -1.93 -28.99
C PRO A 41 -16.70 -1.82 -30.23
N SER A 42 -17.29 -2.06 -31.40
CA SER A 42 -16.61 -1.96 -32.68
C SER A 42 -16.10 -0.55 -32.95
N GLN A 43 -15.17 -0.41 -33.90
CA GLN A 43 -14.66 0.92 -34.29
C GLN A 43 -15.79 1.88 -34.67
N ALA A 44 -16.81 1.40 -35.40
CA ALA A 44 -17.96 2.21 -35.80
C ALA A 44 -18.78 2.67 -34.58
N GLU A 45 -19.02 1.79 -33.62
CA GLU A 45 -19.73 2.13 -32.38
C GLU A 45 -18.93 3.10 -31.51
N LEU A 46 -17.59 2.97 -31.47
CA LEU A 46 -16.71 3.90 -30.76
C LEU A 46 -16.60 5.26 -31.47
N GLU A 47 -16.60 5.28 -32.81
CA GLU A 47 -16.66 6.50 -33.61
C GLU A 47 -17.95 7.29 -33.31
N GLU A 48 -19.08 6.60 -33.26
CA GLU A 48 -20.38 7.19 -32.91
C GLU A 48 -20.43 7.63 -31.44
N ARG A 49 -19.94 6.80 -30.53
CA ARG A 49 -19.94 7.08 -29.08
C ARG A 49 -19.11 8.30 -28.73
N PHE A 50 -17.90 8.39 -29.27
CA PHE A 50 -16.94 9.44 -28.93
C PHE A 50 -16.93 10.60 -29.94
N GLN A 51 -17.73 10.52 -31.01
CA GLN A 51 -17.81 11.55 -32.07
C GLN A 51 -16.43 11.90 -32.65
N VAL A 52 -15.62 10.89 -32.95
CA VAL A 52 -14.26 11.04 -33.47
C VAL A 52 -14.03 10.25 -34.76
N SER A 53 -12.94 10.59 -35.46
CA SER A 53 -12.55 9.88 -36.67
C SER A 53 -12.03 8.47 -36.39
N ARG A 54 -12.28 7.54 -37.33
CA ARG A 54 -11.75 6.17 -37.31
C ARG A 54 -10.26 6.03 -36.98
N PRO A 55 -9.33 6.85 -37.53
CA PRO A 55 -7.92 6.76 -37.15
C PRO A 55 -7.66 7.09 -35.67
N THR A 56 -8.47 7.97 -35.08
CA THR A 56 -8.37 8.34 -33.65
C THR A 56 -8.78 7.17 -32.77
N VAL A 57 -9.89 6.51 -33.10
CA VAL A 57 -10.34 5.27 -32.44
C VAL A 57 -9.30 4.16 -32.60
N GLN A 58 -8.75 3.99 -33.81
CA GLN A 58 -7.70 2.99 -34.04
C GLN A 58 -6.46 3.22 -33.17
N ARG A 59 -6.03 4.48 -32.99
CA ARG A 59 -4.91 4.80 -32.10
C ARG A 59 -5.25 4.55 -30.64
N ALA A 60 -6.47 4.88 -30.19
CA ALA A 60 -6.92 4.59 -28.83
C ALA A 60 -6.90 3.08 -28.53
N LEU A 61 -7.43 2.28 -29.47
CA LEU A 61 -7.41 0.81 -29.37
C LEU A 61 -5.99 0.24 -29.45
N GLN A 62 -5.09 0.85 -30.22
CA GLN A 62 -3.67 0.46 -30.23
C GLN A 62 -3.00 0.71 -28.88
N GLU A 63 -3.30 1.82 -28.20
CA GLU A 63 -2.77 2.10 -26.86
C GLU A 63 -3.30 1.11 -25.82
N LEU A 64 -4.60 0.74 -25.89
CA LEU A 64 -5.15 -0.31 -25.03
C LEU A 64 -4.50 -1.68 -25.29
N ARG A 65 -4.21 -2.02 -26.55
CA ARG A 65 -3.47 -3.25 -26.90
C ARG A 65 -2.04 -3.23 -26.38
N LYS A 66 -1.34 -2.11 -26.55
CA LYS A 66 0.03 -1.95 -26.01
C LYS A 66 0.05 -2.09 -24.49
N GLY A 67 -0.99 -1.58 -23.82
CA GLY A 67 -1.17 -1.73 -22.38
C GLY A 67 -1.68 -3.10 -21.91
N GLY A 68 -1.89 -4.06 -22.83
CA GLY A 68 -2.34 -5.41 -22.50
C GLY A 68 -3.80 -5.53 -22.06
N TYR A 69 -4.61 -4.49 -22.22
CA TYR A 69 -6.02 -4.48 -21.79
C TYR A 69 -6.94 -5.24 -22.76
N ILE A 70 -6.57 -5.28 -24.03
CA ILE A 70 -7.36 -5.91 -25.10
C ILE A 70 -6.46 -6.62 -26.11
N ASP A 71 -6.96 -7.64 -26.79
CA ASP A 71 -6.29 -8.25 -27.95
C ASP A 71 -7.26 -8.46 -29.13
N ASN A 72 -6.69 -8.67 -30.31
CA ASN A 72 -7.40 -9.00 -31.52
C ASN A 72 -7.16 -10.45 -31.92
N GLN A 73 -8.19 -11.29 -31.80
CA GLN A 73 -8.20 -12.52 -32.59
C GLN A 73 -8.40 -12.17 -34.08
N ARG A 74 -7.48 -12.63 -34.93
CA ARG A 74 -7.41 -12.39 -36.39
C ARG A 74 -8.79 -12.18 -37.04
N GLY A 75 -9.11 -10.92 -37.36
CA GLY A 75 -10.31 -10.51 -38.11
C GLY A 75 -11.60 -10.30 -37.30
N ARG A 76 -11.56 -10.33 -35.96
CA ARG A 76 -12.74 -10.11 -35.09
C ARG A 76 -12.57 -8.90 -34.16
N ALA A 77 -13.68 -8.48 -33.55
CA ALA A 77 -13.72 -7.41 -32.55
C ALA A 77 -12.71 -7.66 -31.42
N ALA A 78 -12.15 -6.58 -30.87
CA ALA A 78 -11.18 -6.68 -29.78
C ALA A 78 -11.87 -7.22 -28.52
N GLU A 79 -11.16 -8.09 -27.81
CA GLU A 79 -11.64 -8.77 -26.61
C GLU A 79 -10.82 -8.29 -25.41
N VAL A 80 -11.48 -8.03 -24.29
CA VAL A 80 -10.84 -7.65 -23.03
C VAL A 80 -9.99 -8.81 -22.53
N LEU A 81 -8.70 -8.55 -22.37
CA LEU A 81 -7.78 -9.53 -21.82
C LEU A 81 -7.88 -9.59 -20.30
N ASP A 82 -7.49 -10.74 -19.76
CA ASP A 82 -7.17 -10.87 -18.35
C ASP A 82 -5.85 -10.14 -18.06
N TRP A 83 -5.94 -8.81 -17.98
CA TRP A 83 -4.81 -7.93 -17.73
C TRP A 83 -4.19 -8.18 -16.34
N ASP A 84 -5.01 -8.63 -15.38
CA ASP A 84 -4.53 -9.05 -14.06
C ASP A 84 -3.73 -10.35 -14.12
N ALA A 85 -4.18 -11.36 -14.88
CA ALA A 85 -3.42 -12.60 -15.06
C ALA A 85 -2.13 -12.43 -15.87
N GLN A 86 -2.07 -11.47 -16.80
CA GLN A 86 -0.86 -11.19 -17.60
C GLN A 86 0.18 -10.35 -16.83
N ASN A 87 -0.22 -9.67 -15.73
CA ASN A 87 0.65 -8.93 -14.81
C ASN A 87 0.73 -9.58 -13.42
N ALA A 88 0.37 -10.86 -13.31
CA ALA A 88 0.26 -11.60 -12.06
C ALA A 88 1.63 -11.87 -11.42
N VAL A 89 2.09 -10.90 -10.63
CA VAL A 89 2.87 -11.14 -9.40
C VAL A 89 2.12 -10.58 -8.17
N LEU A 90 1.05 -9.81 -8.36
CA LEU A 90 0.24 -9.23 -7.29
C LEU A 90 -1.24 -9.18 -7.70
N PRO A 91 -2.21 -9.40 -6.78
CA PRO A 91 -3.62 -9.30 -7.13
C PRO A 91 -3.95 -7.89 -7.63
N ALA A 92 -4.94 -7.82 -8.52
CA ALA A 92 -5.58 -6.58 -8.97
C ALA A 92 -5.89 -5.66 -7.79
N ALA A 93 -6.07 -4.36 -8.04
CA ALA A 93 -6.75 -3.47 -7.11
C ALA A 93 -8.23 -3.90 -6.99
N GLY A 94 -8.48 -5.03 -6.31
CA GLY A 94 -9.78 -5.56 -5.94
C GLY A 94 -10.25 -4.97 -4.60
N GLU A 95 -11.45 -5.37 -4.18
CA GLU A 95 -12.14 -4.83 -3.01
C GLU A 95 -11.24 -4.65 -1.78
N PRO A 96 -11.43 -3.58 -0.98
CA PRO A 96 -10.58 -3.26 0.16
C PRO A 96 -10.41 -4.43 1.14
N GLU A 97 -9.25 -5.08 1.07
CA GLU A 97 -8.88 -6.19 1.94
C GLU A 97 -8.51 -5.71 3.35
N ARG A 98 -8.68 -6.59 4.35
CA ARG A 98 -8.22 -6.31 5.71
C ARG A 98 -6.71 -6.19 5.72
N ALA A 99 -6.17 -5.28 6.52
CA ALA A 99 -4.75 -4.94 6.48
C ALA A 99 -3.80 -6.12 6.63
N PHE A 100 -4.14 -7.09 7.49
CA PHE A 100 -3.30 -8.28 7.66
C PHE A 100 -3.29 -9.16 6.41
N GLU A 101 -4.44 -9.40 5.80
CA GLU A 101 -4.59 -10.23 4.60
C GLU A 101 -3.88 -9.57 3.43
N ALA A 102 -4.17 -8.29 3.18
CA ALA A 102 -3.51 -7.52 2.13
C ALA A 102 -2.00 -7.54 2.29
N LEU A 103 -1.48 -7.14 3.46
CA LEU A 103 -0.04 -7.05 3.69
C LEU A 103 0.65 -8.41 3.51
N THR A 104 0.04 -9.51 3.96
CA THR A 104 0.59 -10.85 3.79
C THR A 104 0.80 -11.19 2.31
N THR A 105 -0.19 -10.88 1.47
CA THR A 105 -0.10 -11.12 0.02
C THR A 105 1.06 -10.34 -0.60
N TYR A 106 1.13 -9.03 -0.38
CA TYR A 106 2.14 -8.19 -1.02
C TYR A 106 3.55 -8.41 -0.46
N VAL A 107 3.68 -8.71 0.83
CA VAL A 107 4.99 -9.06 1.43
C VAL A 107 5.49 -10.38 0.86
N SER A 108 4.61 -11.38 0.69
CA SER A 108 5.02 -12.67 0.10
C SER A 108 5.60 -12.50 -1.31
N ALA A 109 4.92 -11.71 -2.14
CA ALA A 109 5.41 -11.39 -3.49
C ALA A 109 6.70 -10.57 -3.48
N ALA A 110 6.87 -9.63 -2.55
CA ALA A 110 8.11 -8.86 -2.41
C ALA A 110 9.33 -9.75 -2.14
N PHE A 111 9.13 -10.87 -1.44
CA PHE A 111 10.17 -11.86 -1.10
C PHE A 111 10.57 -12.79 -2.27
N GLU A 112 9.88 -12.72 -3.41
CA GLU A 112 10.30 -13.41 -4.64
C GLU A 112 11.45 -12.67 -5.35
N GLU A 113 11.69 -11.40 -4.99
CA GLU A 113 12.79 -10.62 -5.53
C GLU A 113 14.13 -10.90 -4.81
N PRO A 114 15.28 -10.77 -5.50
CA PRO A 114 16.58 -11.00 -4.89
C PRO A 114 16.91 -9.97 -3.79
N GLU A 115 16.50 -8.71 -3.97
CA GLU A 115 16.66 -7.67 -2.97
C GLU A 115 15.30 -7.25 -2.42
N VAL A 116 15.05 -7.57 -1.15
CA VAL A 116 13.83 -7.24 -0.45
C VAL A 116 14.07 -5.99 0.39
N THR A 117 13.27 -4.95 0.17
CA THR A 117 13.24 -3.74 1.01
C THR A 117 11.84 -3.47 1.50
N ILE A 118 11.71 -3.16 2.79
CA ILE A 118 10.43 -2.85 3.43
C ILE A 118 10.60 -1.67 4.34
N ASP A 119 9.90 -0.58 4.02
CA ASP A 119 9.81 0.60 4.87
C ASP A 119 8.40 0.70 5.44
N ALA A 120 8.28 0.80 6.76
CA ALA A 120 6.98 0.75 7.43
C ALA A 120 6.83 1.87 8.46
N TYR A 121 5.69 2.56 8.43
CA TYR A 121 5.28 3.49 9.47
C TYR A 121 3.93 3.05 10.04
N SER A 122 3.90 2.78 11.35
CA SER A 122 2.72 2.22 12.03
C SER A 122 2.77 2.45 13.54
N LEU A 123 1.64 2.25 14.23
CA LEU A 123 1.55 2.32 15.70
C LEU A 123 2.40 1.24 16.40
N THR A 124 2.40 0.03 15.84
CA THR A 124 3.15 -1.13 16.33
C THR A 124 3.70 -1.92 15.14
N SER A 125 4.64 -2.83 15.38
CA SER A 125 5.14 -3.77 14.38
C SER A 125 4.30 -5.05 14.26
N GLU A 126 3.12 -5.12 14.89
CA GLU A 126 2.31 -6.35 14.98
C GLU A 126 1.90 -6.89 13.59
N THR A 127 1.24 -6.05 12.79
CA THR A 127 0.72 -6.46 11.47
C THR A 127 1.86 -6.85 10.52
N LEU A 128 2.94 -6.07 10.48
CA LEU A 128 4.10 -6.38 9.66
C LEU A 128 4.81 -7.65 10.15
N GLY A 129 4.98 -7.81 11.46
CA GLY A 129 5.63 -8.99 12.02
C GLY A 129 4.89 -10.27 11.71
N GLY A 130 3.55 -10.25 11.72
CA GLY A 130 2.75 -11.38 11.28
C GLY A 130 2.82 -11.63 9.77
N ALA A 131 2.80 -10.59 8.94
CA ALA A 131 2.94 -10.72 7.48
C ALA A 131 4.32 -11.26 7.05
N LEU A 132 5.37 -10.95 7.81
CA LEU A 132 6.73 -11.44 7.59
C LEU A 132 6.95 -12.87 8.07
N ALA A 133 6.08 -13.43 8.91
CA ALA A 133 6.32 -14.71 9.55
C ALA A 133 6.52 -15.85 8.54
N SER A 134 5.62 -15.97 7.54
CA SER A 134 5.72 -17.03 6.52
C SER A 134 6.89 -16.81 5.56
N PRO A 135 7.11 -15.62 4.96
CA PRO A 135 8.25 -15.40 4.08
C PRO A 135 9.59 -15.61 4.77
N LEU A 136 9.77 -15.13 6.01
CA LEU A 136 11.00 -15.39 6.78
C LEU A 136 11.19 -16.88 7.06
N GLN A 137 10.12 -17.63 7.32
CA GLN A 137 10.18 -19.08 7.50
C GLN A 137 10.63 -19.81 6.23
N SER A 138 10.08 -19.44 5.07
CA SER A 138 10.49 -20.00 3.78
C SER A 138 11.94 -19.63 3.41
N VAL A 139 12.43 -18.45 3.82
CA VAL A 139 13.85 -18.10 3.68
C VAL A 139 14.72 -18.98 4.60
N MET A 140 14.31 -19.19 5.85
CA MET A 140 15.03 -20.05 6.78
C MET A 140 15.10 -21.51 6.32
N THR A 141 14.06 -22.03 5.64
CA THR A 141 14.05 -23.40 5.09
C THR A 141 14.73 -23.52 3.72
N GLY A 142 15.10 -22.40 3.10
CA GLY A 142 15.74 -22.37 1.78
C GLY A 142 14.77 -22.48 0.60
N GLU A 143 13.46 -22.40 0.83
CA GLU A 143 12.44 -22.31 -0.23
C GLU A 143 12.55 -20.98 -0.98
N LEU A 144 12.77 -19.89 -0.24
CA LEU A 144 13.07 -18.56 -0.80
C LEU A 144 14.53 -18.20 -0.53
N ASN A 145 15.18 -17.57 -1.52
CA ASN A 145 16.62 -17.28 -1.47
C ASN A 145 16.95 -15.86 -1.94
N PRO A 146 16.41 -14.81 -1.29
CA PRO A 146 16.85 -13.45 -1.56
C PRO A 146 18.32 -13.28 -1.19
N THR A 147 19.03 -12.42 -1.90
CA THR A 147 20.41 -12.03 -1.57
C THR A 147 20.46 -11.01 -0.44
N ALA A 148 19.42 -10.18 -0.30
CA ALA A 148 19.33 -9.20 0.77
C ALA A 148 17.90 -8.96 1.27
N ILE A 149 17.74 -8.75 2.58
CA ILE A 149 16.47 -8.34 3.22
C ILE A 149 16.72 -7.15 4.14
N ARG A 150 16.17 -5.97 3.83
CA ARG A 150 16.33 -4.75 4.64
C ARG A 150 14.99 -4.21 5.06
N VAL A 151 14.81 -4.00 6.36
CA VAL A 151 13.54 -3.52 6.91
C VAL A 151 13.78 -2.29 7.80
N ARG A 152 13.11 -1.18 7.50
CA ARG A 152 13.10 0.03 8.34
C ARG A 152 11.71 0.26 8.90
N LEU A 153 11.60 0.46 10.21
CA LEU A 153 10.33 0.74 10.88
C LEU A 153 10.38 2.08 11.60
N LEU A 154 9.41 2.94 11.30
CA LEU A 154 9.07 4.14 12.05
C LEU A 154 7.88 3.87 12.97
N LEU A 155 8.10 4.00 14.27
CA LEU A 155 7.10 3.82 15.32
C LEU A 155 6.84 5.15 16.05
N PRO A 156 5.70 5.33 16.73
CA PRO A 156 5.52 6.48 17.60
C PRO A 156 6.51 6.44 18.79
N SER A 157 7.08 7.60 19.12
CA SER A 157 7.95 7.74 20.28
C SER A 157 7.20 7.38 21.57
N GLN A 158 7.94 6.72 22.46
CA GLN A 158 7.43 6.29 23.76
C GLN A 158 7.51 7.44 24.78
N ASP A 159 8.31 8.47 24.50
CA ASP A 159 8.63 9.56 25.42
C ASP A 159 7.70 10.77 25.27
N VAL A 160 6.79 10.72 24.30
CA VAL A 160 5.76 11.74 24.08
C VAL A 160 4.37 11.23 24.46
N THR A 161 3.49 12.15 24.82
CA THR A 161 2.06 11.86 25.00
C THR A 161 1.37 11.83 23.64
N LEU A 162 1.00 10.64 23.18
CA LEU A 162 0.20 10.49 21.96
C LEU A 162 -1.26 10.91 22.22
N ALA A 163 -1.94 11.41 21.19
CA ALA A 163 -3.34 11.78 21.29
C ALA A 163 -4.28 10.57 21.45
N LEU A 164 -3.82 9.36 21.06
CA LEU A 164 -4.56 8.10 21.10
C LEU A 164 -3.61 6.93 21.44
N PRO A 165 -4.14 5.84 22.04
CA PRO A 165 -5.48 5.72 22.63
C PRO A 165 -5.61 6.48 23.96
N ARG A 166 -6.83 6.79 24.39
CA ARG A 166 -7.12 7.51 25.64
C ARG A 166 -8.46 7.09 26.25
N LEU A 167 -8.65 7.28 27.55
CA LEU A 167 -9.97 7.06 28.17
C LEU A 167 -10.99 8.08 27.67
N VAL A 168 -12.26 7.68 27.60
CA VAL A 168 -13.37 8.60 27.30
C VAL A 168 -13.64 9.53 28.50
N GLU A 169 -13.54 9.01 29.72
CA GLU A 169 -13.91 9.74 30.94
C GLU A 169 -12.77 10.63 31.48
N ASP A 170 -11.52 10.17 31.40
CA ASP A 170 -10.35 10.91 31.87
C ASP A 170 -9.24 10.95 30.82
N PHE A 171 -9.16 12.11 30.18
CA PHE A 171 -8.27 12.40 29.09
C PHE A 171 -6.78 12.51 29.50
N THR A 172 -6.50 12.55 30.80
CA THR A 172 -5.16 12.64 31.38
C THR A 172 -4.61 11.28 31.85
N ASP A 173 -5.46 10.26 31.92
CA ASP A 173 -5.04 8.93 32.34
C ASP A 173 -4.25 8.22 31.23
N ASP A 174 -2.97 7.98 31.51
CA ASP A 174 -2.01 7.40 30.60
C ASP A 174 -2.10 5.85 30.49
N ARG A 175 -3.02 5.18 31.19
CA ARG A 175 -3.15 3.71 31.13
C ARG A 175 -3.32 3.13 29.73
N PRO A 176 -4.10 3.72 28.79
CA PRO A 176 -4.25 3.16 27.45
C PRO A 176 -2.95 3.32 26.66
N LEU A 177 -2.25 4.45 26.84
CA LEU A 177 -0.94 4.69 26.24
C LEU A 177 0.09 3.69 26.79
N ARG A 178 0.18 3.46 28.10
CA ARG A 178 1.07 2.42 28.66
C ARG A 178 0.83 1.05 28.05
N ARG A 179 -0.43 0.67 27.83
CA ARG A 179 -0.79 -0.58 27.15
C ARG A 179 -0.28 -0.60 25.71
N LEU A 180 -0.51 0.47 24.93
CA LEU A 180 -0.01 0.57 23.56
C LEU A 180 1.53 0.46 23.53
N ARG A 181 2.21 1.19 24.41
CA ARG A 181 3.67 1.17 24.57
C ARG A 181 4.21 -0.24 24.85
N GLN A 182 3.56 -0.97 25.76
CA GLN A 182 3.88 -2.37 26.07
C GLN A 182 3.72 -3.30 24.85
N LEU A 183 2.60 -3.16 24.11
CA LEU A 183 2.37 -3.94 22.89
C LEU A 183 3.41 -3.63 21.81
N ALA A 184 3.67 -2.35 21.55
CA ALA A 184 4.67 -1.91 20.57
C ALA A 184 6.06 -2.50 20.90
N ARG A 185 6.48 -2.45 22.18
CA ARG A 185 7.72 -3.06 22.64
C ARG A 185 7.75 -4.57 22.41
N ALA A 186 6.71 -5.29 22.82
CA ALA A 186 6.64 -6.74 22.69
C ALA A 186 6.76 -7.20 21.23
N HIS A 187 6.00 -6.59 20.31
CA HIS A 187 6.06 -6.93 18.90
C HIS A 187 7.39 -6.55 18.24
N SER A 188 8.02 -5.45 18.66
CA SER A 188 9.31 -5.04 18.13
C SER A 188 10.43 -6.00 18.55
N ILE A 189 10.40 -6.47 19.81
CA ILE A 189 11.32 -7.51 20.31
C ILE A 189 11.13 -8.83 19.55
N ALA A 190 9.89 -9.26 19.36
CA ALA A 190 9.58 -10.49 18.64
C ALA A 190 10.10 -10.45 17.21
N LEU A 191 9.83 -9.35 16.48
CA LEU A 191 10.28 -9.18 15.11
C LEU A 191 11.80 -9.11 14.99
N ARG A 192 12.49 -8.39 15.88
CA ARG A 192 13.96 -8.37 15.94
C ARG A 192 14.53 -9.77 16.16
N SER A 193 13.95 -10.54 17.07
CA SER A 193 14.37 -11.92 17.34
C SER A 193 14.24 -12.83 16.10
N SER A 194 13.25 -12.61 15.24
CA SER A 194 13.12 -13.33 13.96
C SER A 194 14.29 -13.05 13.03
N PHE A 195 14.77 -11.80 12.95
CA PHE A 195 15.95 -11.43 12.15
C PHE A 195 17.27 -11.94 12.74
N THR A 196 17.40 -11.95 14.08
CA THR A 196 18.53 -12.61 14.75
C THR A 196 18.57 -14.10 14.36
N ARG A 197 17.44 -14.81 14.46
CA ARG A 197 17.35 -16.21 14.08
C ARG A 197 17.65 -16.42 12.59
N LEU A 198 17.15 -15.56 11.71
CA LEU A 198 17.46 -15.63 10.28
C LEU A 198 18.97 -15.54 10.05
N THR A 199 19.64 -14.59 10.71
CA THR A 199 21.10 -14.43 10.62
C THR A 199 21.85 -15.69 11.07
N ASP A 200 21.39 -16.33 12.15
CA ASP A 200 22.01 -17.55 12.66
C ASP A 200 21.83 -18.76 11.71
N VAL A 201 20.67 -18.88 11.07
CA VAL A 201 20.32 -20.02 10.21
C VAL A 201 20.80 -19.83 8.76
N ARG A 202 20.77 -18.60 8.25
CA ARG A 202 21.13 -18.20 6.88
C ARG A 202 22.18 -17.08 6.89
N PRO A 203 23.41 -17.33 7.37
CA PRO A 203 24.47 -16.33 7.41
C PRO A 203 24.93 -15.88 6.00
N ASP A 204 24.53 -16.61 4.95
CA ASP A 204 24.75 -16.27 3.55
C ASP A 204 23.84 -15.11 3.06
N ILE A 205 22.74 -14.82 3.75
CA ILE A 205 21.80 -13.75 3.38
C ILE A 205 22.10 -12.48 4.16
N VAL A 206 22.38 -11.39 3.44
CA VAL A 206 22.54 -10.06 4.04
C VAL A 206 21.18 -9.60 4.57
N ASN A 207 21.04 -9.42 5.88
CA ASN A 207 19.77 -8.99 6.45
C ASN A 207 19.94 -7.90 7.52
N SER A 208 18.94 -7.01 7.62
CA SER A 208 18.90 -5.95 8.62
C SER A 208 17.47 -5.59 8.98
N ILE A 209 17.28 -5.24 10.26
CA ILE A 209 16.06 -4.62 10.75
C ILE A 209 16.40 -3.45 11.68
N GLU A 210 15.91 -2.27 11.31
CA GLU A 210 16.13 -1.03 12.03
C GLU A 210 14.80 -0.44 12.49
N PHE A 211 14.79 0.08 13.71
CA PHE A 211 13.63 0.74 14.27
C PHE A 211 14.03 2.14 14.70
N ARG A 212 13.28 3.13 14.27
CA ARG A 212 13.33 4.52 14.76
C ARG A 212 11.96 4.94 15.26
N THR A 213 11.93 5.96 16.11
CA THR A 213 10.69 6.56 16.58
C THR A 213 10.54 8.00 16.15
N VAL A 214 9.30 8.44 15.98
CA VAL A 214 8.96 9.83 15.67
C VAL A 214 7.97 10.40 16.71
N PRO A 215 8.11 11.67 17.11
CA PRO A 215 7.28 12.28 18.15
C PRO A 215 5.90 12.74 17.64
N VAL A 216 5.18 11.86 16.94
CA VAL A 216 3.87 12.15 16.36
C VAL A 216 2.87 11.06 16.71
N THR A 217 1.58 11.39 16.73
CA THR A 217 0.50 10.38 16.84
C THR A 217 0.14 9.88 15.44
N PRO A 218 0.40 8.61 15.09
CA PRO A 218 0.05 8.08 13.79
C PRO A 218 -1.47 8.03 13.61
N LEU A 219 -1.97 8.70 12.57
CA LEU A 219 -3.36 8.60 12.11
C LEU A 219 -3.49 7.75 10.84
N GLN A 220 -2.35 7.30 10.32
CA GLN A 220 -2.23 6.42 9.16
C GLN A 220 -1.13 5.41 9.40
N LYS A 221 -1.17 4.33 8.63
CA LYS A 221 -0.07 3.39 8.45
C LYS A 221 0.30 3.30 6.99
N ILE A 222 1.57 3.04 6.73
CA ILE A 222 2.09 2.86 5.38
C ILE A 222 3.17 1.78 5.38
N TYR A 223 3.17 0.97 4.33
CA TYR A 223 4.18 -0.05 4.05
C TYR A 223 4.62 0.12 2.60
N ILE A 224 5.92 0.33 2.39
CA ILE A 224 6.51 0.50 1.07
C ILE A 224 7.40 -0.71 0.83
N LEU A 225 7.09 -1.48 -0.22
CA LEU A 225 7.74 -2.75 -0.52
C LEU A 225 8.51 -2.61 -1.83
N ASN A 226 9.81 -2.93 -1.79
CA ASN A 226 10.74 -2.92 -2.92
C ASN A 226 10.78 -1.60 -3.72
N GLY A 227 10.35 -0.48 -3.11
CA GLY A 227 10.15 0.80 -3.80
C GLY A 227 9.12 0.76 -4.93
N ARG A 228 8.29 -0.29 -4.99
CA ARG A 228 7.34 -0.56 -6.09
C ARG A 228 5.89 -0.61 -5.64
N VAL A 229 5.63 -0.98 -4.40
CA VAL A 229 4.27 -1.07 -3.86
C VAL A 229 4.19 -0.21 -2.62
N SER A 230 3.16 0.63 -2.53
CA SER A 230 2.80 1.34 -1.31
C SER A 230 1.43 0.85 -0.86
N LEU A 231 1.36 0.35 0.36
CA LEU A 231 0.13 -0.03 1.04
C LEU A 231 -0.14 0.97 2.15
N TRP A 232 -1.28 1.63 2.12
CA TRP A 232 -1.59 2.67 3.07
C TRP A 232 -3.00 2.50 3.66
N GLY A 233 -3.19 2.92 4.92
CA GLY A 233 -4.50 2.86 5.55
C GLY A 233 -4.67 3.80 6.71
N TYR A 234 -5.92 4.19 6.97
CA TYR A 234 -6.26 5.07 8.08
C TYR A 234 -6.43 4.31 9.40
N TYR A 235 -5.91 4.90 10.47
CA TYR A 235 -6.30 4.54 11.83
C TYR A 235 -7.62 5.23 12.18
N LYS A 236 -8.74 4.54 11.90
CA LYS A 236 -10.07 5.03 12.28
C LYS A 236 -10.22 5.04 13.80
N VAL A 237 -10.53 6.22 14.35
CA VAL A 237 -10.82 6.40 15.77
C VAL A 237 -12.20 5.83 16.07
N VAL A 238 -12.27 4.95 17.06
CA VAL A 238 -13.51 4.32 17.51
C VAL A 238 -13.59 4.38 19.04
N GLN A 239 -14.80 4.46 19.56
CA GLN A 239 -15.04 4.21 20.98
C GLN A 239 -15.25 2.72 21.19
N ARG A 240 -14.54 2.11 22.14
CA ARG A 240 -14.73 0.71 22.50
C ARG A 240 -14.49 0.47 23.99
N PRO A 241 -15.13 -0.56 24.57
CA PRO A 241 -14.81 -0.98 25.93
C PRO A 241 -13.41 -1.60 26.00
N LEU A 242 -12.74 -1.41 27.13
CA LEU A 242 -11.48 -2.04 27.47
C LEU A 242 -11.47 -2.48 28.94
N THR A 243 -10.99 -3.69 29.18
CA THR A 243 -10.70 -4.22 30.51
C THR A 243 -9.19 -4.32 30.70
N PHE A 244 -8.66 -3.73 31.77
CA PHE A 244 -7.24 -3.88 32.16
C PHE A 244 -7.03 -5.09 33.06
N SER A 245 -5.77 -5.51 33.21
CA SER A 245 -5.38 -6.68 34.00
C SER A 245 -5.67 -6.54 35.50
N ASP A 246 -5.81 -5.31 36.00
CA ASP A 246 -6.20 -4.99 37.37
C ASP A 246 -7.72 -5.06 37.61
N GLY A 247 -8.49 -5.42 36.59
CA GLY A 247 -9.95 -5.53 36.66
C GLY A 247 -10.70 -4.23 36.37
N TRP A 248 -10.00 -3.11 36.13
CA TRP A 248 -10.68 -1.89 35.71
C TRP A 248 -11.38 -2.08 34.37
N GLN A 249 -12.59 -1.52 34.24
CA GLN A 249 -13.41 -1.52 33.04
C GLN A 249 -13.86 -0.10 32.70
N GLY A 250 -13.84 0.24 31.43
CA GLY A 250 -14.37 1.50 30.93
C GLY A 250 -14.11 1.66 29.42
N ASP A 251 -14.57 2.77 28.87
CA ASP A 251 -14.45 3.06 27.45
C ASP A 251 -13.20 3.85 27.11
N ILE A 252 -12.63 3.53 25.95
CA ILE A 252 -11.50 4.25 25.38
C ILE A 252 -11.82 4.73 23.96
N TYR A 253 -11.24 5.86 23.58
CA TYR A 253 -11.01 6.17 22.17
C TYR A 253 -9.74 5.43 21.73
N ASP A 254 -9.89 4.53 20.77
CA ASP A 254 -8.83 3.67 20.25
C ASP A 254 -8.81 3.70 18.72
N THR A 255 -7.82 3.06 18.13
CA THR A 255 -7.68 2.91 16.68
C THR A 255 -7.70 1.44 16.28
N LEU A 256 -8.46 1.10 15.23
CA LEU A 256 -8.50 -0.26 14.72
C LEU A 256 -7.25 -0.56 13.86
N GLY A 257 -6.25 -1.20 14.46
CA GLY A 257 -4.99 -1.53 13.81
C GLY A 257 -5.09 -2.65 12.78
N VAL A 258 -5.42 -3.87 13.21
CA VAL A 258 -5.40 -5.08 12.36
C VAL A 258 -6.60 -5.13 11.39
N ASN A 259 -7.74 -4.59 11.82
CA ASN A 259 -9.00 -4.63 11.06
C ASN A 259 -9.23 -3.41 10.15
N SER A 260 -8.27 -2.48 10.06
CA SER A 260 -8.38 -1.39 9.07
C SER A 260 -8.08 -1.91 7.67
N THR A 261 -8.69 -1.26 6.69
CA THR A 261 -8.42 -1.48 5.28
C THR A 261 -7.04 -0.96 4.89
N LEU A 262 -6.34 -1.66 4.00
CA LEU A 262 -5.21 -1.11 3.24
C LEU A 262 -5.64 -0.85 1.80
N TYR A 263 -5.20 0.28 1.28
CA TYR A 263 -5.30 0.66 -0.12
C TYR A 263 -3.93 0.48 -0.75
N MET A 264 -3.89 -0.01 -1.97
CA MET A 264 -2.66 -0.32 -2.68
C MET A 264 -2.45 0.63 -3.85
N SER A 265 -1.22 1.11 -4.00
CA SER A 265 -0.72 1.76 -5.20
C SER A 265 0.56 1.06 -5.66
N ARG A 266 0.70 0.87 -6.97
CA ARG A 266 1.84 0.18 -7.59
C ARG A 266 2.54 1.06 -8.62
N SER A 267 3.87 1.11 -8.52
CA SER A 267 4.74 1.70 -9.53
C SER A 267 5.13 0.65 -10.55
N ASP A 268 4.72 0.85 -11.80
CA ASP A 268 5.19 0.08 -12.94
C ASP A 268 6.35 0.85 -13.61
N PRO A 269 7.58 0.32 -13.64
CA PRO A 269 8.70 0.95 -14.32
C PRO A 269 8.45 1.22 -15.81
N ALA A 270 7.58 0.44 -16.46
CA ALA A 270 7.21 0.66 -17.85
C ALA A 270 6.26 1.86 -18.03
N ASN A 271 5.59 2.29 -16.95
CA ASN A 271 4.65 3.42 -16.96
C ASN A 271 4.81 4.30 -15.70
N PRO A 272 5.92 5.04 -15.57
CA PRO A 272 6.22 5.82 -14.37
C PRO A 272 5.35 7.09 -14.22
N ALA A 273 4.54 7.42 -15.22
CA ALA A 273 3.75 8.65 -15.25
C ALA A 273 2.40 8.53 -14.51
N THR A 274 2.01 7.33 -14.08
CA THR A 274 0.73 7.07 -13.41
C THR A 274 0.67 7.73 -12.03
N ASN A 275 -0.55 8.02 -11.57
CA ASN A 275 -0.76 8.54 -10.22
C ASN A 275 -0.26 7.55 -9.16
N ASP A 276 -0.44 6.24 -9.38
CA ASP A 276 0.05 5.20 -8.48
C ASP A 276 1.57 5.19 -8.38
N ALA A 277 2.29 5.29 -9.50
CA ALA A 277 3.75 5.38 -9.49
C ALA A 277 4.24 6.63 -8.75
N ARG A 278 3.58 7.77 -8.96
CA ARG A 278 3.87 9.01 -8.22
C ARG A 278 3.56 8.88 -6.73
N PHE A 279 2.47 8.21 -6.36
CA PHE A 279 2.11 7.98 -4.97
C PHE A 279 3.13 7.10 -4.25
N VAL A 280 3.63 6.05 -4.91
CA VAL A 280 4.71 5.21 -4.35
C VAL A 280 5.99 6.03 -4.15
N ALA A 281 6.37 6.86 -5.13
CA ALA A 281 7.55 7.73 -5.01
C ALA A 281 7.40 8.75 -3.88
N GLU A 282 6.26 9.46 -3.82
CA GLU A 282 5.95 10.43 -2.75
C GLU A 282 5.91 9.76 -1.37
N SER A 283 5.38 8.53 -1.29
CA SER A 283 5.38 7.74 -0.04
C SER A 283 6.80 7.47 0.45
N GLN A 284 7.70 7.13 -0.48
CA GLN A 284 9.11 6.87 -0.19
C GLN A 284 9.80 8.15 0.28
N GLU A 285 9.64 9.25 -0.46
CA GLU A 285 10.21 10.56 -0.10
C GLU A 285 9.70 11.03 1.27
N TRP A 286 8.41 10.86 1.56
CA TRP A 286 7.81 11.15 2.87
C TRP A 286 8.42 10.29 3.99
N PHE A 287 8.60 8.99 3.75
CA PHE A 287 9.19 8.08 4.73
C PHE A 287 10.64 8.47 5.03
N ASP A 288 11.43 8.70 3.97
CA ASP A 288 12.84 9.08 4.08
C ASP A 288 13.00 10.45 4.77
N ALA A 289 12.12 11.41 4.46
CA ALA A 289 12.10 12.71 5.14
C ALA A 289 11.91 12.54 6.64
N LEU A 290 10.98 11.71 7.10
CA LEU A 290 10.82 11.42 8.53
C LEU A 290 12.04 10.69 9.10
N TRP A 291 12.51 9.66 8.39
CA TRP A 291 13.63 8.81 8.80
C TRP A 291 14.90 9.62 9.03
N ASP A 292 15.25 10.53 8.13
CA ASP A 292 16.52 11.26 8.13
C ASP A 292 16.50 12.54 8.97
N THR A 293 15.32 13.06 9.34
CA THR A 293 15.21 14.35 10.04
C THR A 293 14.84 14.23 11.51
N ILE A 294 13.63 13.75 11.80
CA ILE A 294 13.04 13.80 13.15
C ILE A 294 12.95 12.42 13.81
N ALA A 295 13.32 11.36 13.09
CA ALA A 295 13.29 10.02 13.64
C ALA A 295 14.53 9.71 14.48
N GLU A 296 14.31 9.23 15.69
CA GLU A 296 15.37 8.88 16.64
C GLU A 296 15.50 7.35 16.77
N PRO A 297 16.72 6.79 16.88
CA PRO A 297 16.91 5.36 17.12
C PRO A 297 16.12 4.86 18.33
N VAL A 298 15.51 3.68 18.19
CA VAL A 298 14.80 3.04 19.31
C VAL A 298 15.78 2.54 20.36
N THR A 299 15.76 3.14 21.55
CA THR A 299 16.52 2.71 22.75
C THR A 299 15.85 1.57 23.53
N ILE A 300 14.66 1.12 23.10
CA ILE A 300 13.81 0.14 23.81
C ILE A 300 14.46 -1.27 23.92
N PHE A 301 15.59 -1.49 23.24
CA PHE A 301 16.29 -2.78 23.17
C PHE A 301 17.56 -2.87 24.03
N GLU A 302 17.90 -1.82 24.77
CA GLU A 302 18.94 -1.85 25.81
C GLU A 302 18.34 -2.17 27.21
#